data_AF-A0A4Y2E244-F1
#
_entry.id   AF-A0A4Y2E244-F1
#
_cell.length_a   1.000
_cell.length_b   1.000
_cell.length_c   1.000
_cell.angle_alpha   90.00
_cell.angle_beta   90.00
_cell.angle_gamma   90.00
#
_symmetry.space_group_name_H-M   'P 1'
#
loop_
_entity.id
_entity.type
_entity.pdbx_description
1 polymer ?
#
loop_
_entity_poly.entity_id
_entity_poly.type
_entity_poly.pdbx_seq_one_letter_code
_entity_poly.pdbx_strand_id
1 'polypeptide(L)' 'DAMRHPNNYAFSTKDKGNTKIAQELKGGWWYENSGNMCNLNGVYGPGTNGEQTVNWWPWRKNENLAGVEIKVRPK' A
#
# COMPACT_ATOMS: atom_id res chain seq x y z
N ASP A 1 -3.42 13.20 1.69
CA ASP A 1 -2.50 12.49 2.60
C ASP A 1 -2.90 11.01 2.60
N ALA A 2 -2.08 10.15 1.99
CA ALA A 2 -2.40 8.72 1.86
C ALA A 2 -2.13 7.93 3.16
N MET A 3 -1.24 8.42 4.03
CA MET A 3 -0.86 7.73 5.27
C MET A 3 -1.80 8.01 6.43
N ARG A 4 -2.67 9.02 6.32
CA ARG A 4 -3.77 9.24 7.27
C ARG A 4 -4.82 8.13 7.21
N HIS A 5 -5.03 7.54 6.04
CA HIS A 5 -6.04 6.51 5.80
C HIS A 5 -5.77 5.19 6.56
N PRO A 6 -4.56 4.61 6.55
CA PRO A 6 -4.24 3.40 7.32
C PRO A 6 -4.13 3.63 8.84
N ASN A 7 -4.39 4.84 9.35
CA ASN A 7 -4.24 5.12 10.78
C ASN A 7 -5.19 4.26 11.62
N ASN A 8 -4.68 3.70 12.73
CA ASN A 8 -5.38 2.76 13.63
C ASN A 8 -5.82 1.41 13.02
N TYR A 9 -5.44 1.09 11.78
CA TYR A 9 -5.64 -0.25 11.24
C TYR A 9 -4.52 -1.20 11.65
N ALA A 10 -4.85 -2.48 11.83
CA ALA A 10 -3.86 -3.51 12.13
C ALA A 10 -3.09 -3.92 10.85
N PHE A 11 -1.81 -4.23 11.02
CA PHE A 11 -0.99 -4.72 9.91
C PHE A 11 -1.52 -6.08 9.42
N SER A 12 -1.63 -6.23 8.10
CA SER A 12 -2.20 -7.40 7.43
C SER A 12 -1.24 -7.94 6.37
N THR A 13 -1.25 -9.26 6.18
CA THR A 13 -0.49 -10.00 5.18
C THR A 13 -1.40 -11.01 4.48
N LYS A 14 -0.90 -11.73 3.49
CA LYS A 14 -1.65 -12.76 2.75
C LYS A 14 -2.31 -13.84 3.63
N ASP A 15 -1.81 -14.02 4.84
CA ASP A 15 -2.14 -15.10 5.79
C ASP A 15 -2.55 -14.60 7.18
N LYS A 16 -2.54 -13.29 7.45
CA LYS A 16 -2.94 -12.70 8.74
C LYS A 16 -3.65 -11.35 8.59
N GLY A 17 -4.66 -11.08 9.43
CA GLY A 17 -5.37 -9.80 9.45
C GLY A 17 -6.47 -9.73 8.40
N ASN A 18 -6.59 -8.59 7.70
CA ASN A 18 -7.49 -8.44 6.56
C ASN A 18 -6.92 -9.15 5.31
N THR A 19 -6.89 -10.48 5.37
CA THR A 19 -6.23 -11.35 4.38
C THR A 19 -6.80 -11.20 2.99
N LYS A 20 -8.12 -10.98 2.86
CA LYS A 20 -8.78 -10.76 1.58
C LYS A 20 -8.16 -9.56 0.84
N ILE A 21 -8.10 -8.40 1.49
CA ILE A 21 -7.54 -7.18 0.89
C ILE A 21 -6.03 -7.33 0.67
N ALA A 22 -5.31 -7.96 1.59
CA ALA A 22 -3.88 -8.20 1.43
C ALA A 22 -3.55 -9.10 0.22
N GLN A 23 -4.38 -10.10 -0.07
CA GLN A 23 -4.23 -10.97 -1.25
C GLN A 23 -4.59 -10.21 -2.54
N GLU A 24 -5.66 -9.41 -2.54
CA GLU A 24 -6.07 -8.58 -3.68
C GLU A 24 -5.00 -7.53 -4.04
N LEU A 25 -4.46 -6.84 -3.03
CA LEU A 25 -3.45 -5.78 -3.20
C LEU A 25 -2.01 -6.31 -3.23
N LYS A 26 -1.81 -7.62 -3.06
CA LYS A 26 -0.51 -8.30 -3.19
C LYS A 26 0.62 -7.67 -2.36
N GLY A 27 0.31 -7.21 -1.15
CA GLY A 27 1.26 -6.54 -0.27
C GLY A 27 1.01 -6.83 1.21
N GLY A 28 1.90 -6.32 2.06
CA GLY A 28 1.72 -6.28 3.50
C GLY A 28 1.57 -4.84 3.95
N TRP A 29 0.43 -4.48 4.55
CA TRP A 29 0.12 -3.10 4.92
C TRP A 29 -0.92 -3.01 6.03
N TRP A 30 -1.11 -1.83 6.58
CA TRP A 30 -2.23 -1.50 7.47
C TRP A 30 -3.49 -1.26 6.63
N TYR A 31 -4.02 -2.32 6.02
CA TYR A 31 -5.18 -2.24 5.12
C TYR A 31 -6.48 -1.93 5.86
N GLU A 32 -7.27 -1.04 5.28
CA GLU A 32 -8.67 -0.83 5.66
C GLU A 32 -9.58 -1.88 4.98
N ASN A 33 -10.79 -2.07 5.51
CA ASN A 33 -11.81 -2.95 4.94
C ASN A 33 -12.22 -2.58 3.50
N SER A 34 -12.20 -1.28 3.15
CA SER A 34 -12.57 -0.73 1.84
C SER A 34 -11.40 -0.60 0.85
N GLY A 35 -10.18 -1.02 1.23
CA GLY A 35 -9.01 -0.94 0.37
C GLY A 35 -7.90 -0.07 0.95
N ASN A 36 -7.25 0.72 0.09
CA ASN A 36 -6.05 1.47 0.47
C ASN A 36 -5.79 2.67 -0.44
N MET A 37 -5.14 3.70 0.09
CA MET A 37 -4.71 4.89 -0.68
C MET A 37 -3.24 4.86 -1.09
N CYS A 38 -2.42 3.95 -0.55
CA CYS A 38 -1.03 3.77 -0.98
C CYS A 38 -0.52 2.38 -0.64
N ASN A 39 0.13 1.70 -1.59
CA ASN A 39 0.62 0.33 -1.39
C ASN A 39 2.13 0.28 -1.61
N LEU A 40 2.88 0.84 -0.66
CA LEU A 40 4.35 0.97 -0.79
C LEU A 40 5.09 -0.38 -0.74
N ASN A 41 4.42 -1.43 -0.25
CA ASN A 41 4.89 -2.82 -0.26
C ASN A 41 4.23 -3.67 -1.38
N GLY A 42 3.65 -3.02 -2.39
CA GLY A 42 3.01 -3.66 -3.53
C GLY A 42 3.99 -4.24 -4.55
N VAL A 43 3.46 -4.77 -5.63
CA VAL A 43 4.23 -5.40 -6.71
C VAL A 43 4.98 -4.34 -7.52
N TYR A 44 6.30 -4.42 -7.54
CA TYR A 44 7.11 -3.66 -8.50
C TYR A 44 7.07 -4.33 -9.87
N GLY A 45 6.69 -3.57 -10.89
CA GLY A 45 6.42 -4.05 -12.24
C GLY A 45 6.39 -2.87 -13.21
N PRO A 46 7.54 -2.42 -13.72
CA PRO A 46 7.64 -1.30 -14.65
C PRO A 46 6.68 -1.45 -15.83
N GLY A 47 5.99 -0.36 -16.20
CA GLY A 47 5.02 -0.35 -17.30
C GLY A 47 3.65 -0.96 -16.96
N THR A 48 3.44 -1.44 -15.73
CA THR A 48 2.13 -1.87 -15.23
C THR A 48 1.58 -0.85 -14.24
N ASN A 49 0.27 -0.67 -14.22
CA ASN A 49 -0.43 0.19 -13.25
C ASN A 49 -1.54 -0.63 -12.57
N GLY A 50 -1.82 -0.33 -11.30
CA GLY A 50 -2.85 -1.04 -10.54
C GLY A 50 -2.73 -0.82 -9.04
N GLU A 51 -3.79 -1.07 -8.29
CA GLU A 51 -3.79 -0.87 -6.83
C GLU A 51 -2.84 -1.84 -6.12
N GLN A 52 -2.57 -2.97 -6.74
CA GLN A 52 -1.61 -3.98 -6.29
C GLN A 52 -0.14 -3.58 -6.50
N THR A 53 0.15 -2.51 -7.25
CA THR A 53 1.54 -2.08 -7.52
C THR A 53 2.10 -1.21 -6.40
N VAL A 54 3.40 -0.89 -6.47
CA VAL A 54 3.99 0.16 -5.63
C VAL A 54 3.39 1.52 -6.03
N ASN A 55 2.41 2.03 -5.26
CA ASN A 55 1.66 3.23 -5.67
C ASN A 55 1.34 4.20 -4.52
N TRP A 56 1.01 5.43 -4.90
CA TRP A 56 0.56 6.49 -4.00
C TRP A 56 -0.57 7.32 -4.64
N TRP A 57 -1.81 7.01 -4.23
CA TRP A 57 -3.01 7.45 -4.94
C TRP A 57 -3.14 8.98 -5.07
N PRO A 58 -2.92 9.79 -4.01
CA PRO A 58 -3.06 11.24 -4.10
C PRO A 58 -2.07 11.95 -5.04
N TRP A 59 -0.99 11.29 -5.46
CA TRP A 59 0.03 11.89 -6.33
C TRP A 59 -0.07 11.36 -7.76
N ARG A 60 0.12 10.05 -7.96
CA ARG A 60 0.15 9.42 -9.29
C ARG A 60 -0.87 8.30 -9.43
N LYS A 61 -1.92 8.31 -8.61
CA LYS A 61 -2.96 7.27 -8.58
C LYS A 61 -2.29 5.89 -8.43
N ASN A 62 -2.59 4.98 -9.34
CA ASN A 62 -2.12 3.60 -9.34
C ASN A 62 -0.89 3.38 -10.24
N GLU A 63 -0.17 4.46 -10.56
CA GLU A 63 1.09 4.32 -11.29
C GLU A 63 2.15 3.62 -10.45
N ASN A 64 2.84 2.65 -11.07
CA ASN A 64 3.92 1.92 -10.41
C ASN A 64 5.16 2.80 -10.26
N LEU A 65 5.44 3.19 -9.02
CA LEU A 65 6.56 4.06 -8.66
C LEU A 65 7.88 3.30 -8.77
N ALA A 66 8.85 3.91 -9.47
CA ALA A 66 10.17 3.33 -9.68
C ALA A 66 10.99 3.12 -8.39
N GLY A 67 10.64 3.84 -7.33
CA GLY A 67 11.29 3.72 -6.03
C GLY A 67 10.53 4.50 -4.96
N VAL A 68 10.53 3.96 -3.75
CA VAL A 68 9.90 4.55 -2.56
C VAL A 68 10.77 4.25 -1.34
N GLU A 69 10.78 5.15 -0.37
CA GLU A 69 11.46 4.94 0.90
C GLU A 69 10.57 5.44 2.05
N ILE A 70 10.51 4.69 3.15
CA ILE A 70 9.88 5.12 4.40
C ILE A 70 11.00 5.30 5.43
N LYS A 71 11.14 6.51 5.97
CA LYS A 71 12.20 6.87 6.92
C LYS A 71 11.61 7.57 8.13
N VAL A 72 12.20 7.34 9.30
CA VAL A 72 11.85 8.02 10.55
C VAL A 72 13.07 8.76 11.09
N ARG A 73 12.83 9.83 11.83
CA ARG A 73 13.86 10.60 12.55
C ARG A 73 13.30 10.96 13.93
N PRO A 74 14.11 10.96 15.00
CA PRO A 74 13.70 11.52 16.28
C PRO A 74 13.13 12.94 16.09
N LYS A 75 12.16 13.29 16.92
CA LYS A 75 11.65 14.66 16.96
C LYS A 75 12.68 15.61 17.53
#